data_AF-A0A151IPM0-F1
#
_entry.id   AF-A0A151IPM0-F1
#
_cell.length_a   1.000
_cell.length_b   1.000
_cell.length_c   1.000
_cell.angle_alpha   90.00
_cell.angle_beta   90.00
_cell.angle_gamma   90.00
#
_symmetry.space_group_name_H-M   'P 1'
#
loop_
_entity.id
_entity.type
_entity.pdbx_description
1 polymer ?
#
loop_
_entity_poly.entity_id
_entity_poly.type
_entity_poly.pdbx_seq_one_letter_code
_entity_poly.pdbx_strand_id
1 'polypeptide(L)'
;LNDCAIRLPSEDKWLEFKKHCRKERVPFVVYADLECALEKMDKEPASSTYTYQHHNVFSIGYYVYCSYDDSLSGYRFRRDNNCISWFADELKNLAHSVQSVISTNVPMDFTQDDWRKFNNATHCHVCEKPFAKDDTRARDHCHLTGRYRGPAHSNCNLNYKDSRCIPVVFHNLTGYDAHFIIKEIATAYEGHVDLLPITKEKYISFTKHVDDTIDDKKNCIQLRFIDSYRFLASSLDKLLSFLSKDKLRVLRREFSHLSEENFNLLTRKGTFPYEYIDCSEKLNESSLPPRESFYSSLTDGMVSKSDYAHAVNVCQRTVAIEDSLNIKNRCHVNSKRIVTNFFLKFAERIVLFKSTAKN
;
A
#
# COMPACT_ATOMS: atom_id res chain seq x y z
N LEU A 1 21.68 -26.58 14.69
CA LEU A 1 22.65 -25.48 14.53
C LEU A 1 22.43 -24.91 13.14
N ASN A 2 22.19 -23.60 13.02
CA ASN A 2 22.03 -22.97 11.70
C ASN A 2 23.40 -22.82 11.05
N ASP A 3 23.65 -23.55 9.97
CA ASP A 3 24.88 -23.47 9.16
C ASP A 3 24.88 -22.24 8.24
N CYS A 4 24.66 -21.05 8.81
CA CYS A 4 24.82 -19.80 8.08
C CYS A 4 26.30 -19.39 8.11
N ALA A 5 27.08 -19.85 7.13
CA ALA A 5 28.43 -19.37 6.90
C ALA A 5 28.39 -17.96 6.27
N ILE A 6 28.95 -16.97 6.96
CA ILE A 6 29.21 -15.65 6.38
C ILE A 6 30.32 -15.82 5.33
N ARG A 7 29.96 -15.84 4.05
CA ARG A 7 30.93 -15.71 2.95
C ARG A 7 31.28 -14.24 2.79
N LEU A 8 32.50 -13.88 3.15
CA LEU A 8 33.09 -12.61 2.75
C LEU A 8 33.22 -12.58 1.21
N PRO A 9 33.15 -11.41 0.57
CA PRO A 9 33.40 -11.28 -0.87
C PRO A 9 34.76 -11.88 -1.23
N SER A 10 34.83 -12.62 -2.34
CA SER A 10 36.09 -12.98 -2.99
C SER A 10 36.88 -11.73 -3.39
N GLU A 11 38.14 -11.86 -3.83
CA GLU A 11 39.00 -10.77 -4.29
C GLU A 11 38.43 -9.90 -5.44
N ASP A 12 37.22 -10.21 -5.92
CA ASP A 12 36.43 -9.34 -6.78
C ASP A 12 36.14 -8.02 -6.07
N LYS A 13 36.92 -6.99 -6.40
CA LYS A 13 36.85 -5.63 -5.84
C LYS A 13 35.52 -4.90 -6.12
N TRP A 14 34.60 -5.49 -6.88
CA TRP A 14 33.40 -4.83 -7.38
C TRP A 14 32.14 -5.67 -7.10
N LEU A 15 31.13 -5.04 -6.51
CA LEU A 15 29.80 -5.62 -6.34
C LEU A 15 28.96 -5.32 -7.60
N GLU A 16 28.45 -6.36 -8.26
CA GLU A 16 27.52 -6.23 -9.38
C GLU A 16 26.09 -6.65 -9.00
N PHE A 17 25.09 -5.91 -9.50
CA PHE A 17 23.69 -6.25 -9.29
C PHE A 17 23.26 -7.36 -10.25
N LYS A 18 22.98 -8.56 -9.74
CA LYS A 18 22.66 -9.74 -10.57
C LYS A 18 21.17 -9.92 -10.87
N LYS A 19 20.27 -9.45 -10.00
CA LYS A 19 18.82 -9.70 -10.09
C LYS A 19 18.09 -8.59 -10.84
N HIS A 20 18.44 -8.39 -12.11
CA HIS A 20 17.94 -7.28 -12.93
C HIS A 20 16.41 -7.14 -12.97
N CYS A 21 15.65 -8.24 -12.92
CA CYS A 21 14.18 -8.19 -12.82
C CYS A 21 13.66 -7.37 -11.63
N ARG A 22 14.44 -7.23 -10.55
CA ARG A 22 14.07 -6.38 -9.40
C ARG A 22 14.25 -4.88 -9.65
N LYS A 23 14.87 -4.48 -10.78
CA LYS A 23 14.88 -3.08 -11.25
C LYS A 23 13.53 -2.65 -11.81
N GLU A 24 12.68 -3.61 -12.17
CA GLU A 24 11.38 -3.35 -12.76
C GLU A 24 10.40 -2.83 -11.70
N ARG A 25 9.59 -1.84 -12.08
CA ARG A 25 8.53 -1.35 -11.21
C ARG A 25 7.41 -2.39 -11.17
N VAL A 26 7.01 -2.76 -9.97
CA VAL A 26 5.81 -3.57 -9.76
C VAL A 26 4.58 -2.86 -10.35
N PRO A 27 3.75 -3.55 -11.14
CA PRO A 27 2.63 -2.94 -11.84
C PRO A 27 1.51 -2.51 -10.91
N PHE A 28 1.24 -3.32 -9.88
CA PHE A 28 0.21 -3.08 -8.88
C PHE A 28 0.82 -2.98 -7.48
N VAL A 29 0.34 -2.02 -6.69
CA VAL A 29 0.66 -1.87 -5.27
C VAL A 29 -0.61 -1.52 -4.51
N VAL A 30 -0.83 -2.16 -3.37
CA VAL A 30 -1.93 -1.83 -2.46
C VAL A 30 -1.37 -1.07 -1.27
N TYR A 31 -2.01 0.04 -0.90
CA TYR A 31 -1.75 0.76 0.33
C TYR A 31 -2.96 0.66 1.22
N ALA A 32 -2.82 0.10 2.41
CA ALA A 32 -3.92 -0.17 3.31
C ALA A 32 -3.58 0.29 4.72
N ASP A 33 -4.63 0.48 5.50
CA ASP A 33 -4.59 0.89 6.90
C ASP A 33 -5.92 0.49 7.56
N LEU A 34 -5.98 0.40 8.87
CA LEU A 34 -7.21 -0.01 9.57
C LEU A 34 -7.44 0.84 10.82
N GLU A 35 -8.70 0.88 11.26
CA GLU A 35 -9.10 1.61 12.45
C GLU A 35 -9.82 0.69 13.42
N CYS A 36 -9.50 0.83 14.70
CA CYS A 36 -10.05 0.02 15.78
C CYS A 36 -10.83 0.87 16.78
N ALA A 37 -11.92 0.29 17.29
CA ALA A 37 -12.60 0.76 18.47
C ALA A 37 -11.85 0.22 19.69
N LEU A 38 -11.61 1.08 20.68
CA LEU A 38 -10.84 0.77 21.87
C LEU A 38 -11.78 0.43 23.03
N GLU A 39 -12.33 -0.78 22.99
CA GLU A 39 -13.25 -1.28 24.00
C GLU A 39 -12.53 -1.39 25.35
N LYS A 40 -13.06 -0.71 26.37
CA LYS A 40 -12.46 -0.71 27.70
C LYS A 40 -12.79 -2.01 28.41
N MET A 41 -11.76 -2.64 28.98
CA MET A 41 -11.90 -3.88 29.72
C MET A 41 -11.88 -3.60 31.22
N ASP A 42 -12.78 -4.25 31.96
CA ASP A 42 -12.80 -4.15 33.41
C ASP A 42 -11.56 -4.82 34.02
N LYS A 43 -11.07 -4.24 35.12
CA LYS A 43 -9.97 -4.83 35.89
C LYS A 43 -10.44 -6.14 36.52
N GLU A 44 -9.85 -7.26 36.11
CA GLU A 44 -9.97 -8.49 36.88
C GLU A 44 -9.29 -8.33 38.25
N PRO A 45 -10.00 -8.50 39.37
CA PRO A 45 -9.47 -8.23 40.71
C PRO A 45 -8.26 -9.09 41.11
N ALA A 46 -8.02 -10.22 40.42
CA ALA A 46 -7.08 -11.26 40.82
C ALA A 46 -5.77 -11.30 40.01
N SER A 47 -5.62 -10.48 38.96
CA SER A 47 -4.42 -10.51 38.10
C SER A 47 -3.53 -9.28 38.29
N SER A 48 -2.21 -9.51 38.41
CA SER A 48 -1.19 -8.44 38.42
C SER A 48 -1.05 -7.73 37.08
N THR A 49 -1.51 -8.35 35.99
CA THR A 49 -1.51 -7.83 34.62
C THR A 49 -2.89 -8.03 34.01
N TYR A 50 -3.57 -6.94 33.67
CA TYR A 50 -4.88 -6.99 33.04
C TYR A 50 -4.84 -6.31 31.68
N THR A 51 -5.51 -6.90 30.69
CA THR A 51 -5.77 -6.24 29.40
C THR A 51 -6.71 -5.08 29.69
N TYR A 52 -6.26 -3.85 29.46
CA TYR A 52 -7.05 -2.65 29.78
C TYR A 52 -7.94 -2.20 28.61
N GLN A 53 -7.57 -2.59 27.38
CA GLN A 53 -8.28 -2.27 26.14
C GLN A 53 -8.28 -3.46 25.20
N HIS A 54 -9.42 -3.72 24.58
CA HIS A 54 -9.59 -4.65 23.47
C HIS A 54 -9.81 -3.84 22.18
N HIS A 55 -9.02 -4.16 21.15
CA HIS A 55 -9.01 -3.39 19.89
C HIS A 55 -9.86 -4.12 18.85
N ASN A 56 -11.05 -3.60 18.57
CA ASN A 56 -11.97 -4.18 17.61
C ASN A 56 -11.88 -3.44 16.27
N VAL A 57 -11.39 -4.09 15.22
CA VAL A 57 -11.35 -3.46 13.89
C VAL A 57 -12.77 -3.21 13.40
N PHE A 58 -13.08 -1.96 13.07
CA PHE A 58 -14.39 -1.58 12.53
C PHE A 58 -14.31 -1.02 11.11
N SER A 59 -13.11 -0.65 10.66
CA SER A 59 -12.93 -0.05 9.34
C SER A 59 -11.58 -0.44 8.77
N ILE A 60 -11.59 -0.74 7.48
CA ILE A 60 -10.39 -0.91 6.68
C ILE A 60 -10.58 -0.18 5.36
N GLY A 61 -9.52 0.49 4.94
CA GLY A 61 -9.45 1.16 3.65
C GLY A 61 -8.23 0.67 2.88
N TYR A 62 -8.28 0.78 1.58
CA TYR A 62 -7.09 0.59 0.78
C TYR A 62 -7.17 1.35 -0.55
N TYR A 63 -6.00 1.65 -1.07
CA TYR A 63 -5.81 2.25 -2.37
C TYR A 63 -4.98 1.32 -3.25
N VAL A 64 -5.54 0.93 -4.38
CA VAL A 64 -4.80 0.22 -5.43
C VAL A 64 -4.15 1.26 -6.32
N TYR A 65 -2.84 1.16 -6.50
CA TYR A 65 -2.08 1.94 -7.45
C TYR A 65 -1.61 1.05 -8.60
N CYS A 66 -1.98 1.42 -9.82
CA CYS A 66 -1.50 0.82 -11.05
C CYS A 66 -0.48 1.76 -11.72
N SER A 67 0.72 1.27 -12.03
CA SER A 67 1.82 2.11 -12.50
C SER A 67 1.75 2.52 -13.98
N TYR A 68 0.86 1.90 -14.75
CA TYR A 68 0.81 2.06 -16.20
C TYR A 68 -0.58 2.42 -16.74
N ASP A 69 -1.64 2.19 -15.95
CA ASP A 69 -3.01 2.56 -16.29
C ASP A 69 -3.70 3.12 -15.05
N ASP A 70 -3.84 4.44 -15.02
CA ASP A 70 -4.44 5.16 -13.90
C ASP A 70 -5.92 4.79 -13.68
N SER A 71 -6.63 4.28 -14.70
CA SER A 71 -8.05 3.88 -14.58
C SER A 71 -8.24 2.62 -13.72
N LEU A 72 -7.17 1.82 -13.57
CA LEU A 72 -7.14 0.65 -12.69
C LEU A 72 -6.76 1.01 -11.25
N SER A 73 -6.43 2.28 -10.99
CA SER A 73 -6.19 2.76 -9.63
C SER A 73 -7.50 3.18 -8.97
N GLY A 74 -7.61 2.99 -7.65
CA GLY A 74 -8.80 3.44 -6.95
C GLY A 74 -8.76 3.18 -5.46
N TYR A 75 -9.52 3.99 -4.74
CA TYR A 75 -9.74 3.85 -3.31
C TYR A 75 -11.01 3.05 -3.00
N ARG A 76 -10.93 2.14 -2.05
CA ARG A 76 -12.08 1.42 -1.49
C ARG A 76 -11.94 1.35 0.02
N PHE A 77 -13.07 1.26 0.70
CA PHE A 77 -13.11 1.04 2.14
C PHE A 77 -14.40 0.34 2.53
N ARG A 78 -14.39 -0.32 3.68
CA ARG A 78 -15.57 -0.86 4.34
C ARG A 78 -15.52 -0.54 5.82
N ARG A 79 -16.70 -0.24 6.36
CA ARG A 79 -16.91 0.03 7.78
C ARG A 79 -18.02 -0.84 8.31
N ASP A 80 -17.62 -1.93 8.96
CA ASP A 80 -18.46 -2.86 9.69
C ASP A 80 -17.56 -3.91 10.36
N ASN A 81 -18.17 -4.79 11.15
CA ASN A 81 -17.46 -5.87 11.84
C ASN A 81 -16.92 -6.95 10.89
N ASN A 82 -17.33 -6.96 9.61
CA ASN A 82 -16.87 -7.91 8.59
C ASN A 82 -15.82 -7.27 7.65
N CYS A 83 -15.26 -6.12 8.04
CA CYS A 83 -14.36 -5.36 7.17
C CYS A 83 -13.09 -6.14 6.82
N ILE A 84 -12.55 -6.97 7.73
CA ILE A 84 -11.36 -7.79 7.47
C ILE A 84 -11.64 -8.92 6.47
N SER A 85 -12.75 -9.65 6.62
CA SER A 85 -13.15 -10.69 5.65
C SER A 85 -13.41 -10.09 4.27
N TRP A 86 -14.09 -8.94 4.21
CA TRP A 86 -14.26 -8.20 2.96
C TRP A 86 -12.93 -7.79 2.32
N PHE A 87 -11.98 -7.33 3.12
CA PHE A 87 -10.66 -6.97 2.61
C PHE A 87 -9.92 -8.18 2.06
N ALA A 88 -10.04 -9.35 2.70
CA ALA A 88 -9.49 -10.59 2.19
C ALA A 88 -10.09 -10.97 0.83
N ASP A 89 -11.42 -10.86 0.69
CA ASP A 89 -12.13 -11.10 -0.58
C ASP A 89 -11.71 -10.10 -1.67
N GLU A 90 -11.60 -8.82 -1.34
CA GLU A 90 -11.15 -7.80 -2.30
C GLU A 90 -9.72 -8.05 -2.77
N LEU A 91 -8.82 -8.49 -1.88
CA LEU A 91 -7.46 -8.87 -2.27
C LEU A 91 -7.44 -10.12 -3.16
N LYS A 92 -8.32 -11.10 -2.91
CA LYS A 92 -8.50 -12.26 -3.78
C LYS A 92 -8.97 -11.82 -5.18
N ASN A 93 -10.00 -10.98 -5.24
CA ASN A 93 -10.53 -10.45 -6.50
C ASN A 93 -9.49 -9.62 -7.28
N LEU A 94 -8.68 -8.84 -6.56
CA LEU A 94 -7.55 -8.11 -7.14
C LEU A 94 -6.52 -9.09 -7.73
N ALA A 95 -6.18 -10.17 -7.02
CA ALA A 95 -5.25 -11.16 -7.52
C ALA A 95 -5.75 -11.83 -8.82
N HIS A 96 -7.04 -12.19 -8.90
CA HIS A 96 -7.63 -12.71 -10.14
C HIS A 96 -7.61 -11.69 -11.28
N SER A 97 -7.94 -10.43 -10.99
CA SER A 97 -7.89 -9.34 -11.97
C SER A 97 -6.47 -9.17 -12.53
N VAL A 98 -5.47 -9.15 -11.66
CA VAL A 98 -4.06 -9.03 -12.05
C VAL A 98 -3.58 -10.25 -12.82
N GLN A 99 -4.01 -11.47 -12.45
CA GLN A 99 -3.68 -12.68 -13.20
C GLN A 99 -4.21 -12.62 -14.64
N SER A 100 -5.45 -12.15 -14.83
CA SER A 100 -6.05 -11.96 -16.15
C SER A 100 -5.25 -10.95 -17.00
N VAL A 101 -4.87 -9.83 -16.39
CA VAL A 101 -4.05 -8.79 -17.04
C VAL A 101 -2.68 -9.36 -17.45
N ILE A 102 -1.97 -10.04 -16.55
CA ILE A 102 -0.62 -10.59 -16.82
C ILE A 102 -0.67 -11.72 -17.87
N SER A 103 -1.78 -12.44 -17.96
CA SER A 103 -1.97 -13.51 -18.96
C SER A 103 -2.31 -12.97 -20.35
N THR A 104 -2.72 -11.70 -20.44
CA THR A 104 -3.06 -11.05 -21.71
C THR A 104 -1.78 -10.59 -22.41
N ASN A 105 -1.48 -11.17 -23.57
CA ASN A 105 -0.27 -10.82 -24.33
C ASN A 105 -0.53 -9.56 -25.17
N VAL A 106 -0.05 -8.40 -24.71
CA VAL A 106 -0.14 -7.15 -25.47
C VAL A 106 0.97 -7.13 -26.53
N PRO A 107 0.63 -7.04 -27.84
CA PRO A 107 1.63 -6.98 -28.89
C PRO A 107 2.59 -5.80 -28.70
N MET A 108 3.87 -6.02 -29.02
CA MET A 108 4.87 -4.96 -28.94
C MET A 108 4.55 -3.83 -29.93
N ASP A 109 4.48 -2.61 -29.43
CA ASP A 109 4.48 -1.40 -30.23
C ASP A 109 5.94 -1.05 -30.58
N PHE A 110 6.30 -1.20 -31.86
CA PHE A 110 7.68 -1.09 -32.33
C PHE A 110 7.79 -0.20 -33.55
N THR A 111 8.23 1.04 -33.31
CA THR A 111 8.27 2.08 -34.34
C THR A 111 9.53 2.02 -35.20
N GLN A 112 9.56 2.79 -36.29
CA GLN A 112 10.76 2.92 -37.13
C GLN A 112 11.96 3.52 -36.38
N ASP A 113 11.71 4.44 -35.44
CA ASP A 113 12.78 4.99 -34.60
C ASP A 113 13.28 3.97 -33.58
N ASP A 114 12.43 3.07 -33.09
CA ASP A 114 12.86 1.97 -32.23
C ASP A 114 13.73 0.96 -32.97
N TRP A 115 13.45 0.70 -34.26
CA TRP A 115 14.34 -0.06 -35.14
C TRP A 115 15.74 0.57 -35.22
N ARG A 116 15.83 1.89 -35.41
CA ARG A 116 17.11 2.60 -35.46
C ARG A 116 17.86 2.48 -34.14
N LYS A 117 17.16 2.72 -33.01
CA LYS A 117 17.75 2.58 -31.66
C LYS A 117 18.23 1.16 -31.39
N PHE A 118 17.43 0.15 -31.74
CA PHE A 118 17.77 -1.26 -31.56
C PHE A 118 19.00 -1.65 -32.38
N ASN A 119 19.04 -1.30 -33.66
CA ASN A 119 20.13 -1.66 -34.57
C ASN A 119 21.46 -1.01 -34.19
N ASN A 120 21.42 0.25 -33.73
CA ASN A 120 22.61 1.02 -33.35
C ASN A 120 23.06 0.77 -31.91
N ALA A 121 22.28 0.06 -31.10
CA ALA A 121 22.63 -0.15 -29.70
C ALA A 121 23.85 -1.07 -29.55
N THR A 122 24.80 -0.60 -28.76
CA THR A 122 26.05 -1.31 -28.44
C THR A 122 25.98 -2.04 -27.10
N HIS A 123 25.00 -1.73 -26.24
CA HIS A 123 24.87 -2.27 -24.90
C HIS A 123 23.45 -2.76 -24.60
N CYS A 124 23.35 -3.80 -23.78
CA CYS A 124 22.10 -4.32 -23.26
C CYS A 124 21.50 -3.35 -22.24
N HIS A 125 20.23 -2.95 -22.39
CA HIS A 125 19.60 -2.02 -21.42
C HIS A 125 19.33 -2.65 -20.05
N VAL A 126 19.33 -3.99 -19.94
CA VAL A 126 19.02 -4.71 -18.69
C VAL A 126 20.28 -4.84 -17.81
N CYS A 127 21.34 -5.41 -18.39
CA CYS A 127 22.60 -5.67 -17.68
C CYS A 127 23.69 -4.64 -17.93
N GLU A 128 23.46 -3.70 -18.85
CA GLU A 128 24.37 -2.59 -19.18
C GLU A 128 25.72 -3.04 -19.77
N LYS A 129 25.89 -4.34 -20.06
CA LYS A 129 27.08 -4.91 -20.71
C LYS A 129 27.00 -4.77 -22.25
N PRO A 130 28.14 -4.61 -22.93
CA PRO A 130 28.18 -4.51 -24.40
C PRO A 130 27.73 -5.81 -25.06
N PHE A 131 27.18 -5.70 -26.26
CA PHE A 131 26.87 -6.86 -27.10
C PHE A 131 28.16 -7.37 -27.79
N ALA A 132 28.44 -8.65 -27.64
CA ALA A 132 29.45 -9.35 -28.43
C ALA A 132 28.97 -9.58 -29.86
N LYS A 133 29.90 -9.93 -30.76
CA LYS A 133 29.61 -10.12 -32.19
C LYS A 133 28.63 -11.27 -32.47
N ASP A 134 28.62 -12.25 -31.58
CA ASP A 134 27.81 -13.46 -31.60
C ASP A 134 26.55 -13.38 -30.71
N ASP A 135 26.34 -12.26 -30.00
CA ASP A 135 25.17 -12.10 -29.16
C ASP A 135 23.88 -11.94 -29.98
N THR A 136 22.86 -12.72 -29.62
CA THR A 136 21.51 -12.53 -30.14
C THR A 136 20.79 -11.44 -29.35
N ARG A 137 20.54 -10.30 -30.01
CA ARG A 137 19.79 -9.17 -29.47
C ARG A 137 18.28 -9.47 -29.49
N ALA A 138 17.65 -9.37 -28.33
CA ALA A 138 16.21 -9.47 -28.14
C ALA A 138 15.59 -8.09 -27.95
N ARG A 139 14.34 -7.94 -28.41
CA ARG A 139 13.55 -6.70 -28.27
C ARG A 139 12.71 -6.79 -26.99
N ASP A 140 13.27 -6.31 -25.88
CA ASP A 140 12.55 -6.27 -24.60
C ASP A 140 11.43 -5.24 -24.67
N HIS A 141 10.26 -5.62 -24.17
CA HIS A 141 9.09 -4.76 -24.13
C HIS A 141 8.26 -5.06 -22.88
N CYS A 142 7.40 -4.10 -22.53
CA CYS A 142 6.46 -4.26 -21.44
C CYS A 142 5.30 -5.14 -21.89
N HIS A 143 5.09 -6.32 -21.29
CA HIS A 143 3.97 -7.19 -21.67
C HIS A 143 2.60 -6.62 -21.29
N LEU A 144 2.57 -5.64 -20.38
CA LEU A 144 1.33 -4.97 -19.93
C LEU A 144 0.91 -3.82 -20.85
N THR A 145 1.84 -3.17 -21.54
CA THR A 145 1.56 -1.98 -22.37
C THR A 145 2.00 -2.11 -23.81
N GLY A 146 2.71 -3.18 -24.18
CA GLY A 146 3.35 -3.34 -25.49
C GLY A 146 4.57 -2.45 -25.72
N ARG A 147 4.83 -1.46 -24.84
CA ARG A 147 5.88 -0.47 -25.06
C ARG A 147 7.27 -1.10 -25.09
N TYR A 148 8.00 -0.88 -26.17
CA TYR A 148 9.41 -1.23 -26.29
C TYR A 148 10.27 -0.55 -25.22
N ARG A 149 11.14 -1.33 -24.56
CA ARG A 149 12.00 -0.89 -23.46
C ARG A 149 13.44 -0.72 -23.92
N GLY A 150 13.94 -1.67 -24.71
CA GLY A 150 15.29 -1.59 -25.25
C GLY A 150 15.83 -2.90 -25.80
N PRO A 151 17.06 -2.87 -26.33
CA PRO A 151 17.76 -4.05 -26.79
C PRO A 151 18.36 -4.77 -25.59
N ALA A 152 18.08 -6.06 -25.47
CA ALA A 152 18.59 -6.89 -24.38
C ALA A 152 19.32 -8.12 -24.93
N HIS A 153 20.25 -8.68 -24.16
CA HIS A 153 20.72 -10.04 -24.44
C HIS A 153 19.52 -10.99 -24.36
N SER A 154 19.49 -12.03 -25.19
CA SER A 154 18.40 -13.01 -25.17
C SER A 154 18.18 -13.61 -23.77
N ASN A 155 19.25 -13.93 -23.05
CA ASN A 155 19.15 -14.43 -21.66
C ASN A 155 18.67 -13.34 -20.68
N CYS A 156 19.07 -12.08 -20.86
CA CYS A 156 18.56 -10.97 -20.04
C CYS A 156 17.06 -10.80 -20.23
N ASN A 157 16.60 -10.75 -21.48
CA ASN A 157 15.18 -10.64 -21.84
C ASN A 157 14.35 -11.78 -21.24
N LEU A 158 14.80 -13.03 -21.36
CA LEU A 158 14.11 -14.18 -20.80
C LEU A 158 13.97 -14.13 -19.27
N ASN A 159 14.89 -13.45 -18.58
CA ASN A 159 14.88 -13.33 -17.12
C ASN A 159 14.28 -12.01 -16.61
N TYR A 160 14.01 -11.06 -17.50
CA TYR A 160 13.43 -9.75 -17.18
C TYR A 160 11.90 -9.82 -17.30
N LYS A 161 11.27 -10.51 -16.34
CA LYS A 161 9.83 -10.77 -16.32
C LYS A 161 9.11 -9.92 -15.29
N ASP A 162 7.88 -9.54 -15.64
CA ASP A 162 6.96 -8.86 -14.74
C ASP A 162 6.75 -9.65 -13.44
N SER A 163 6.80 -8.94 -12.32
CA SER A 163 6.57 -9.52 -11.00
C SER A 163 5.10 -9.89 -10.80
N ARG A 164 4.84 -11.14 -10.40
CA ARG A 164 3.52 -11.61 -9.92
C ARG A 164 3.24 -11.31 -8.45
N CYS A 165 4.18 -10.63 -7.79
CA CYS A 165 4.04 -10.19 -6.43
C CYS A 165 3.43 -8.79 -6.40
N ILE A 166 2.26 -8.68 -5.77
CA ILE A 166 1.57 -7.43 -5.44
C ILE A 166 1.94 -7.07 -3.99
N PRO A 167 2.69 -5.98 -3.75
CA PRO A 167 2.95 -5.54 -2.40
C PRO A 167 1.68 -4.92 -1.78
N VAL A 168 1.32 -5.39 -0.58
CA VAL A 168 0.29 -4.79 0.26
C VAL A 168 1.01 -4.07 1.39
N VAL A 169 0.95 -2.75 1.38
CA VAL A 169 1.78 -1.90 2.24
C VAL A 169 0.92 -1.29 3.33
N PHE A 170 1.37 -1.42 4.56
CA PHE A 170 0.83 -0.77 5.76
C PHE A 170 1.94 0.06 6.42
N HIS A 171 1.58 1.04 7.25
CA HIS A 171 2.55 1.80 8.04
C HIS A 171 2.56 1.31 9.47
N ASN A 172 3.67 0.70 9.90
CA ASN A 172 3.78 -0.01 11.18
C ASN A 172 2.99 -1.34 11.22
N LEU A 173 2.92 -2.04 10.08
CA LEU A 173 2.27 -3.36 9.95
C LEU A 173 2.68 -4.33 11.06
N THR A 174 3.99 -4.49 11.25
CA THR A 174 4.58 -5.44 12.21
C THR A 174 4.22 -5.11 13.65
N GLY A 175 3.95 -3.83 13.94
CA GLY A 175 3.68 -3.35 15.29
C GLY A 175 2.20 -3.34 15.66
N TYR A 176 1.29 -3.43 14.69
CA TYR A 176 -0.14 -3.25 14.94
C TYR A 176 -1.02 -4.05 13.98
N ASP A 177 -1.11 -3.66 12.71
CA ASP A 177 -2.17 -4.15 11.80
C ASP A 177 -2.07 -5.65 11.49
N ALA A 178 -0.86 -6.21 11.47
CA ALA A 178 -0.63 -7.61 11.12
C ALA A 178 -1.42 -8.56 12.01
N HIS A 179 -1.57 -8.23 13.29
CA HIS A 179 -2.24 -9.07 14.28
C HIS A 179 -3.73 -9.26 13.98
N PHE A 180 -4.37 -8.28 13.34
CA PHE A 180 -5.79 -8.33 13.01
C PHE A 180 -6.06 -9.06 11.68
N ILE A 181 -5.15 -8.97 10.72
CA ILE A 181 -5.42 -9.41 9.34
C ILE A 181 -4.83 -10.78 9.02
N ILE A 182 -3.71 -11.18 9.64
CA ILE A 182 -2.93 -12.34 9.18
C ILE A 182 -3.73 -13.65 9.22
N LYS A 183 -4.56 -13.85 10.25
CA LYS A 183 -5.37 -15.05 10.41
C LYS A 183 -6.40 -15.16 9.30
N GLU A 184 -7.17 -14.09 9.08
CA GLU A 184 -8.19 -14.05 8.04
C GLU A 184 -7.57 -14.24 6.65
N ILE A 185 -6.50 -13.50 6.34
CA ILE A 185 -5.80 -13.62 5.04
C ILE A 185 -5.24 -15.04 4.83
N ALA A 186 -4.77 -15.70 5.89
CA ALA A 186 -4.25 -17.06 5.78
C ALA A 186 -5.36 -18.06 5.43
N THR A 187 -6.58 -17.88 5.94
CA THR A 187 -7.67 -18.86 5.85
C THR A 187 -8.78 -18.53 4.85
N ALA A 188 -8.89 -17.28 4.37
CA ALA A 188 -10.01 -16.85 3.53
C ALA A 188 -10.05 -17.52 2.14
N TYR A 189 -8.92 -17.98 1.63
CA TYR A 189 -8.82 -18.66 0.33
C TYR A 189 -7.60 -19.57 0.26
N GLU A 190 -7.60 -20.51 -0.69
CA GLU A 190 -6.54 -21.50 -0.85
C GLU A 190 -5.18 -20.89 -1.19
N GLY A 191 -4.13 -21.52 -0.69
CA GLY A 191 -2.73 -21.20 -0.93
C GLY A 191 -1.91 -20.97 0.32
N HIS A 192 -0.63 -21.33 0.25
CA HIS A 192 0.27 -21.28 1.39
C HIS A 192 0.65 -19.84 1.78
N VAL A 193 1.14 -19.69 3.01
CA VAL A 193 1.65 -18.43 3.54
C VAL A 193 3.13 -18.56 3.85
N ASP A 194 3.95 -17.73 3.21
CA ASP A 194 5.36 -17.56 3.58
C ASP A 194 5.46 -16.49 4.67
N LEU A 195 6.15 -16.82 5.77
CA LEU A 195 6.39 -15.89 6.88
C LEU A 195 7.87 -15.54 6.97
N LEU A 196 8.18 -14.26 7.16
CA LEU A 196 9.48 -13.80 7.63
C LEU A 196 9.35 -13.32 9.09
N PRO A 197 9.45 -14.23 10.08
CA PRO A 197 9.24 -13.88 11.49
C PRO A 197 10.44 -13.16 12.11
N ILE A 198 10.15 -12.25 13.05
CA ILE A 198 11.11 -11.75 14.05
C ILE A 198 10.94 -12.53 15.35
N THR A 199 9.68 -12.65 15.80
CA THR A 199 9.27 -13.44 16.96
C THR A 199 8.05 -14.28 16.59
N LYS A 200 7.49 -15.04 17.54
CA LYS A 200 6.23 -15.77 17.33
C LYS A 200 5.03 -14.86 17.06
N GLU A 201 5.15 -13.57 17.40
CA GLU A 201 4.06 -12.60 17.30
C GLU A 201 4.34 -11.51 16.26
N LYS A 202 5.63 -11.21 16.01
CA LYS A 202 6.04 -10.13 15.11
C LYS A 202 6.64 -10.69 13.83
N TYR A 203 6.12 -10.24 12.69
CA TYR A 203 6.56 -10.63 11.35
C TYR A 203 7.11 -9.42 10.59
N ILE A 204 8.27 -9.56 9.95
CA ILE A 204 8.84 -8.54 9.04
C ILE A 204 7.92 -8.36 7.83
N SER A 205 7.49 -9.48 7.27
CA SER A 205 6.56 -9.55 6.15
C SER A 205 5.94 -10.94 6.12
N PHE A 206 4.75 -11.03 5.55
CA PHE A 206 4.16 -12.31 5.16
C PHE A 206 3.68 -12.24 3.72
N THR A 207 3.71 -13.38 3.02
CA THR A 207 3.25 -13.48 1.64
C THR A 207 2.18 -14.55 1.56
N LYS A 208 1.00 -14.18 1.07
CA LYS A 208 -0.07 -15.13 0.75
C LYS A 208 0.01 -15.47 -0.74
N HIS A 209 0.09 -16.76 -1.04
CA HIS A 209 -0.04 -17.28 -2.40
C HIS A 209 -1.53 -17.53 -2.68
N VAL A 210 -1.99 -17.17 -3.87
CA VAL A 210 -3.40 -17.31 -4.28
C VAL A 210 -3.50 -18.46 -5.26
N ASP A 211 -3.69 -19.69 -4.77
CA ASP A 211 -3.56 -20.90 -5.60
C ASP A 211 -4.58 -20.96 -6.75
N ASP A 212 -5.75 -20.35 -6.58
CA ASP A 212 -6.77 -20.21 -7.64
C ASP A 212 -6.29 -19.35 -8.84
N THR A 213 -5.11 -18.74 -8.77
CA THR A 213 -4.47 -17.97 -9.86
C THR A 213 -3.27 -18.69 -10.50
N ILE A 214 -3.06 -19.97 -10.19
CA ILE A 214 -1.96 -20.77 -10.76
C ILE A 214 -2.09 -20.82 -12.29
N ASP A 215 -0.98 -20.53 -12.98
CA ASP A 215 -0.86 -20.69 -14.43
C ASP A 215 -0.24 -22.03 -14.84
N ASP A 216 -0.13 -22.27 -16.15
CA ASP A 216 0.48 -23.47 -16.74
C ASP A 216 1.92 -23.75 -16.26
N LYS A 217 2.62 -22.72 -15.78
CA LYS A 217 4.00 -22.79 -15.27
C LYS A 217 4.04 -22.96 -13.75
N LYS A 218 2.91 -23.29 -13.12
CA LYS A 218 2.74 -23.43 -11.67
C LYS A 218 3.07 -22.16 -10.87
N ASN A 219 2.95 -20.98 -11.49
CA ASN A 219 3.13 -19.70 -10.80
C ASN A 219 1.76 -19.11 -10.49
N CYS A 220 1.57 -18.63 -9.27
CA CYS A 220 0.39 -17.88 -8.85
C CYS A 220 0.73 -16.42 -8.54
N ILE A 221 -0.30 -15.61 -8.37
CA ILE A 221 -0.18 -14.27 -7.81
C ILE A 221 0.14 -14.37 -6.32
N GLN A 222 1.05 -13.49 -5.89
CA GLN A 222 1.52 -13.40 -4.52
C GLN A 222 1.15 -12.04 -3.92
N LEU A 223 0.47 -12.05 -2.78
CA LEU A 223 0.17 -10.85 -2.00
C LEU A 223 1.20 -10.73 -0.89
N ARG A 224 2.15 -9.80 -1.02
CA ARG A 224 3.23 -9.63 -0.03
C ARG A 224 2.96 -8.42 0.86
N PHE A 225 2.67 -8.69 2.12
CA PHE A 225 2.41 -7.68 3.13
C PHE A 225 3.74 -7.13 3.68
N ILE A 226 3.93 -5.82 3.59
CA ILE A 226 5.18 -5.16 3.98
C ILE A 226 4.92 -3.96 4.91
N ASP A 227 5.84 -3.78 5.85
CA ASP A 227 5.85 -2.65 6.77
C ASP A 227 6.67 -1.49 6.20
N SER A 228 6.00 -0.40 5.84
CA SER A 228 6.68 0.80 5.35
C SER A 228 7.49 1.54 6.42
N TYR A 229 7.17 1.37 7.71
CA TYR A 229 7.91 2.04 8.79
C TYR A 229 9.36 1.54 8.85
N ARG A 230 9.64 0.33 8.36
CA ARG A 230 11.00 -0.24 8.28
C ARG A 230 11.94 0.53 7.35
N PHE A 231 11.40 1.22 6.33
CA PHE A 231 12.19 2.04 5.41
C PHE A 231 11.79 3.53 5.42
N LEU A 232 10.73 3.89 6.14
CA LEU A 232 10.26 5.26 6.40
C LEU A 232 10.02 5.45 7.90
N ALA A 233 11.09 5.36 8.70
CA ALA A 233 11.04 5.33 10.16
C ALA A 233 10.72 6.69 10.80
N SER A 234 9.52 7.23 10.53
CA SER A 234 9.01 8.44 11.14
C SER A 234 7.48 8.49 10.99
N SER A 235 6.81 9.26 11.86
CA SER A 235 5.35 9.38 11.83
C SER A 235 4.83 9.96 10.51
N LEU A 236 3.65 9.50 10.08
CA LEU A 236 3.03 9.98 8.84
C LEU A 236 2.87 11.51 8.78
N ASP A 237 2.68 12.19 9.91
CA ASP A 237 2.70 13.66 9.99
C ASP A 237 4.00 14.26 9.49
N LYS A 238 5.12 13.83 10.07
CA LYS A 238 6.44 14.33 9.72
C LYS A 238 6.77 13.95 8.29
N LEU A 239 6.41 12.73 7.89
CA LEU A 239 6.53 12.25 6.54
C LEU A 239 5.80 13.16 5.52
N LEU A 240 4.59 13.62 5.84
CA LEU A 240 3.78 14.50 5.00
C LEU A 240 4.28 15.95 4.96
N SER A 241 4.90 16.42 6.04
CA SER A 241 5.46 17.79 6.09
C SER A 241 6.54 18.05 5.03
N PHE A 242 7.17 16.99 4.50
CA PHE A 242 8.16 17.07 3.43
C PHE A 242 7.55 17.11 2.02
N LEU A 243 6.24 16.91 1.87
CA LEU A 243 5.57 16.91 0.57
C LEU A 243 4.94 18.27 0.30
N SER A 244 5.29 18.86 -0.84
CA SER A 244 4.61 20.04 -1.35
C SER A 244 3.25 19.66 -1.94
N LYS A 245 2.28 20.58 -1.88
CA LYS A 245 0.89 20.32 -2.27
C LYS A 245 0.72 19.88 -3.73
N ASP A 246 1.63 20.28 -4.62
CA ASP A 246 1.65 19.86 -6.04
C ASP A 246 2.02 18.38 -6.23
N LYS A 247 2.62 17.74 -5.21
CA LYS A 247 2.96 16.32 -5.23
C LYS A 247 1.82 15.43 -4.76
N LEU A 248 0.75 16.00 -4.20
CA LEU A 248 -0.44 15.28 -3.75
C LEU A 248 -1.38 14.95 -4.93
N ARG A 249 -0.85 14.25 -5.93
CA ARG A 249 -1.54 13.95 -7.21
C ARG A 249 -2.67 12.94 -7.07
N VAL A 250 -2.48 11.91 -6.25
CA VAL A 250 -3.50 10.87 -6.02
C VAL A 250 -4.65 11.45 -5.21
N LEU A 251 -4.35 12.15 -4.13
CA LEU A 251 -5.31 12.87 -3.30
C LEU A 251 -6.09 13.89 -4.13
N ARG A 252 -5.41 14.68 -4.96
CA ARG A 252 -6.06 15.67 -5.85
C ARG A 252 -6.97 15.01 -6.88
N ARG A 253 -6.62 13.82 -7.37
CA ARG A 253 -7.45 13.08 -8.32
C ARG A 253 -8.73 12.55 -7.67
N GLU A 254 -8.59 11.82 -6.55
CA GLU A 254 -9.73 11.26 -5.82
C GLU A 254 -10.69 12.34 -5.33
N PHE A 255 -10.16 13.53 -5.04
CA PHE A 255 -10.91 14.69 -4.58
C PHE A 255 -10.99 15.82 -5.61
N SER A 256 -10.93 15.50 -6.91
CA SER A 256 -10.95 16.48 -8.01
C SER A 256 -12.21 17.33 -8.08
N HIS A 257 -13.31 16.85 -7.48
CA HIS A 257 -14.58 17.57 -7.36
C HIS A 257 -14.58 18.63 -6.25
N LEU A 258 -13.58 18.65 -5.36
CA LEU A 258 -13.50 19.62 -4.27
C LEU A 258 -12.94 20.96 -4.77
N SER A 259 -13.45 22.06 -4.22
CA SER A 259 -12.81 23.37 -4.36
C SER A 259 -11.40 23.35 -3.77
N GLU A 260 -10.53 24.24 -4.25
CA GLU A 260 -9.15 24.36 -3.74
C GLU A 260 -9.12 24.62 -2.22
N GLU A 261 -10.07 25.39 -1.70
CA GLU A 261 -10.19 25.65 -0.26
C GLU A 261 -10.51 24.37 0.53
N ASN A 262 -11.47 23.57 0.04
CA ASN A 262 -11.86 22.31 0.68
C ASN A 262 -10.79 21.22 0.51
N PHE A 263 -10.10 21.19 -0.63
CA PHE A 263 -8.95 20.32 -0.86
C PHE A 263 -7.81 20.64 0.11
N ASN A 264 -7.54 21.92 0.35
CA ASN A 264 -6.48 22.34 1.27
C ASN A 264 -6.71 21.84 2.71
N LEU A 265 -7.98 21.71 3.14
CA LEU A 265 -8.30 21.09 4.43
C LEU A 265 -7.87 19.62 4.49
N LEU A 266 -7.91 18.93 3.35
CA LEU A 266 -7.44 17.55 3.26
C LEU A 266 -5.92 17.46 3.20
N THR A 267 -5.13 18.51 3.03
CA THR A 267 -3.67 18.36 2.91
C THR A 267 -2.95 18.09 4.25
N ARG A 268 -3.61 18.34 5.38
CA ARG A 268 -3.08 18.11 6.74
C ARG A 268 -3.61 16.80 7.36
N LYS A 269 -2.83 16.13 8.22
CA LYS A 269 -3.33 14.94 8.94
C LYS A 269 -4.50 15.35 9.84
N GLY A 270 -5.55 14.52 9.84
CA GLY A 270 -6.68 14.70 10.75
C GLY A 270 -6.33 14.29 12.18
N THR A 271 -7.07 14.83 13.15
CA THR A 271 -7.05 14.31 14.53
C THR A 271 -8.23 13.38 14.72
N PHE A 272 -8.02 12.27 15.42
CA PHE A 272 -9.04 11.27 15.68
C PHE A 272 -9.12 10.98 17.20
N PRO A 273 -10.32 10.92 17.81
CA PRO A 273 -10.48 10.75 19.25
C PRO A 273 -10.48 9.25 19.63
N TYR A 274 -9.31 8.60 19.55
CA TYR A 274 -9.19 7.14 19.70
C TYR A 274 -9.83 6.58 20.98
N GLU A 275 -9.59 7.20 22.14
CA GLU A 275 -10.14 6.71 23.42
C GLU A 275 -11.63 6.99 23.62
N TYR A 276 -12.18 7.93 22.86
CA TYR A 276 -13.62 8.16 22.83
C TYR A 276 -14.33 7.07 22.05
N ILE A 277 -13.73 6.59 20.95
CA ILE A 277 -14.28 5.55 20.09
C ILE A 277 -13.99 4.18 20.71
N ASP A 278 -14.77 3.82 21.73
CA ASP A 278 -14.73 2.51 22.39
C ASP A 278 -15.71 1.48 21.79
N CYS A 279 -16.63 1.92 20.94
CA CYS A 279 -17.54 1.06 20.20
C CYS A 279 -17.83 1.61 18.79
N SER A 280 -18.28 0.74 17.89
CA SER A 280 -18.58 1.09 16.49
C SER A 280 -19.72 2.09 16.36
N GLU A 281 -20.66 2.12 17.30
CA GLU A 281 -21.87 2.94 17.24
C GLU A 281 -21.56 4.42 17.36
N LYS A 282 -20.50 4.79 18.09
CA LYS A 282 -20.04 6.19 18.24
C LYS A 282 -19.58 6.80 16.92
N LEU A 283 -19.22 5.98 15.95
CA LEU A 283 -18.92 6.44 14.60
C LEU A 283 -20.17 6.90 13.86
N ASN A 284 -21.38 6.65 14.35
CA ASN A 284 -22.64 7.08 13.73
C ASN A 284 -23.17 8.39 14.34
N GLU A 285 -22.40 9.07 15.19
CA GLU A 285 -22.79 10.36 15.79
C GLU A 285 -22.71 11.52 14.78
N SER A 286 -23.69 12.42 14.79
CA SER A 286 -23.79 13.51 13.81
C SER A 286 -22.79 14.64 14.00
N SER A 287 -22.16 14.70 15.17
CA SER A 287 -21.25 15.77 15.58
C SER A 287 -19.95 15.20 16.08
N LEU A 288 -18.87 15.96 15.93
CA LEU A 288 -17.63 15.65 16.64
C LEU A 288 -17.86 15.76 18.15
N PRO A 289 -17.24 14.87 18.95
CA PRO A 289 -17.31 14.97 20.39
C PRO A 289 -16.54 16.21 20.88
N PRO A 290 -16.79 16.67 22.12
CA PRO A 290 -16.06 17.78 22.72
C PRO A 290 -14.54 17.58 22.68
N ARG A 291 -13.77 18.67 22.68
CA ARG A 291 -12.30 18.63 22.60
C ARG A 291 -11.68 17.78 23.71
N GLU A 292 -12.31 17.75 24.87
CA GLU A 292 -11.90 16.98 26.05
C GLU A 292 -11.92 15.47 25.77
N SER A 293 -12.78 15.02 24.85
CA SER A 293 -12.87 13.62 24.40
C SER A 293 -11.75 13.21 23.44
N PHE A 294 -10.91 14.15 23.01
CA PHE A 294 -9.70 13.87 22.24
C PHE A 294 -8.46 13.69 23.14
N TYR A 295 -8.65 13.48 24.44
CA TYR A 295 -7.55 13.07 25.32
C TYR A 295 -6.94 11.75 24.84
N SER A 296 -5.61 11.66 24.90
CA SER A 296 -4.87 10.43 24.66
C SER A 296 -3.88 10.19 25.77
N SER A 297 -4.02 9.04 26.44
CA SER A 297 -3.09 8.49 27.44
C SER A 297 -1.70 8.21 26.85
N LEU A 298 -1.60 7.94 25.54
CA LEU A 298 -0.31 7.75 24.87
C LEU A 298 0.54 9.01 24.87
N THR A 299 -0.09 10.18 24.78
CA THR A 299 0.59 11.48 24.78
C THR A 299 0.39 12.26 26.08
N ASP A 300 -0.37 11.68 27.02
CA ASP A 300 -0.89 12.33 28.24
C ASP A 300 -1.37 13.76 28.01
N GLY A 301 -2.28 13.94 27.05
CA GLY A 301 -2.67 15.28 26.62
C GLY A 301 -3.92 15.33 25.77
N MET A 302 -4.56 16.50 25.78
CA MET A 302 -5.64 16.84 24.87
C MET A 302 -5.08 17.39 23.55
N VAL A 303 -5.85 17.22 22.48
CA VAL A 303 -5.60 17.90 21.20
C VAL A 303 -5.50 19.43 21.37
N SER A 304 -4.61 20.05 20.58
CA SER A 304 -4.46 21.50 20.55
C SER A 304 -5.75 22.20 20.07
N LYS A 305 -5.97 23.45 20.49
CA LYS A 305 -7.14 24.24 20.04
C LYS A 305 -7.19 24.39 18.51
N SER A 306 -6.05 24.57 17.87
CA SER A 306 -5.96 24.69 16.41
C SER A 306 -6.31 23.39 15.69
N ASP A 307 -5.90 22.24 16.23
CA ASP A 307 -6.15 20.94 15.61
C ASP A 307 -7.61 20.52 15.77
N TYR A 308 -8.20 20.81 16.93
CA TYR A 308 -9.63 20.64 17.12
C TYR A 308 -10.45 21.57 16.23
N ALA A 309 -10.10 22.85 16.13
CA ALA A 309 -10.77 23.78 15.21
C ALA A 309 -10.65 23.32 13.75
N HIS A 310 -9.51 22.76 13.36
CA HIS A 310 -9.33 22.15 12.05
C HIS A 310 -10.23 20.93 11.87
N ALA A 311 -10.31 20.02 12.85
CA ALA A 311 -11.20 18.86 12.80
C ALA A 311 -12.69 19.28 12.66
N VAL A 312 -13.12 20.32 13.40
CA VAL A 312 -14.47 20.91 13.29
C VAL A 312 -14.71 21.49 11.90
N ASN A 313 -13.75 22.23 11.35
CA ASN A 313 -13.88 22.80 10.01
C ASN A 313 -13.98 21.71 8.93
N VAL A 314 -13.11 20.70 9.00
CA VAL A 314 -13.18 19.52 8.13
C VAL A 314 -14.57 18.90 8.23
N CYS A 315 -15.05 18.61 9.44
CA CYS A 315 -16.37 18.03 9.69
C CYS A 315 -17.51 18.81 9.02
N GLN A 316 -17.58 20.12 9.30
CA GLN A 316 -18.69 20.95 8.83
C GLN A 316 -18.72 21.05 7.31
N ARG A 317 -17.55 21.21 6.69
CA ARG A 317 -17.46 21.35 5.23
C ARG A 317 -17.63 20.03 4.50
N THR A 318 -17.29 18.89 5.11
CA THR A 318 -17.49 17.58 4.50
C THR A 318 -18.96 17.16 4.51
N VAL A 319 -19.69 17.44 5.59
CA VAL A 319 -21.16 17.18 5.67
C VAL A 319 -21.89 17.93 4.56
N ALA A 320 -21.57 19.20 4.32
CA ALA A 320 -22.16 20.00 3.24
C ALA A 320 -21.90 19.44 1.82
N ILE A 321 -20.83 18.68 1.62
CA ILE A 321 -20.46 18.10 0.33
C ILE A 321 -21.16 16.75 0.11
N GLU A 322 -21.29 15.93 1.16
CA GLU A 322 -22.00 14.65 1.09
C GLU A 322 -23.50 14.81 0.85
N ASP A 323 -24.11 15.87 1.41
CA ASP A 323 -25.53 16.21 1.17
C ASP A 323 -25.82 16.60 -0.29
N SER A 324 -24.83 17.08 -1.05
CA SER A 324 -25.01 17.45 -2.47
C SER A 324 -24.83 16.30 -3.47
N LEU A 325 -24.24 15.17 -3.04
CA LEU A 325 -23.90 14.04 -3.93
C LEU A 325 -24.86 12.85 -3.82
N ASN A 326 -25.91 12.93 -3.00
CA ASN A 326 -26.95 11.90 -2.84
C ASN A 326 -26.40 10.47 -2.64
N ILE A 327 -25.25 10.36 -1.96
CA ILE A 327 -24.61 9.08 -1.63
C ILE A 327 -25.41 8.48 -0.46
N LYS A 328 -26.23 7.47 -0.74
CA LYS A 328 -27.17 6.79 0.17
C LYS A 328 -26.59 6.12 1.44
N ASN A 329 -25.37 6.44 1.85
CA ASN A 329 -24.78 5.97 3.10
C ASN A 329 -24.50 7.17 4.02
N ARG A 330 -25.56 7.69 4.66
CA ARG A 330 -25.49 8.64 5.77
C ARG A 330 -24.78 8.00 6.96
N CYS A 331 -23.52 8.37 7.22
CA CYS A 331 -22.83 8.19 8.50
C CYS A 331 -21.79 9.32 8.59
N HIS A 332 -21.99 10.45 9.29
CA HIS A 332 -21.91 10.62 10.75
C HIS A 332 -20.56 10.09 11.30
N VAL A 333 -19.91 10.90 12.15
CA VAL A 333 -18.47 11.03 12.44
C VAL A 333 -17.53 10.62 11.31
N ASN A 334 -17.24 11.57 10.40
CA ASN A 334 -16.01 11.91 9.63
C ASN A 334 -14.90 10.88 9.29
N SER A 335 -15.01 9.63 9.66
CA SER A 335 -14.05 8.56 9.47
C SER A 335 -14.08 8.01 8.04
N LYS A 336 -14.92 8.54 7.13
CA LYS A 336 -14.70 8.28 5.70
C LYS A 336 -13.50 9.09 5.25
N ARG A 337 -13.52 10.43 5.41
CA ARG A 337 -12.47 11.30 4.88
C ARG A 337 -11.24 11.42 5.76
N ILE A 338 -11.31 11.32 7.10
CA ILE A 338 -10.09 11.34 7.93
C ILE A 338 -9.21 10.11 7.62
N VAL A 339 -9.85 8.95 7.52
CA VAL A 339 -9.27 7.66 7.11
C VAL A 339 -8.85 7.75 5.64
N THR A 340 -9.75 8.03 4.68
CA THR A 340 -9.38 8.17 3.25
C THR A 340 -8.22 9.14 3.00
N ASN A 341 -8.18 10.26 3.73
CA ASN A 341 -7.11 11.26 3.62
C ASN A 341 -5.77 10.71 4.13
N PHE A 342 -5.75 10.04 5.28
CA PHE A 342 -4.57 9.36 5.80
C PHE A 342 -4.05 8.28 4.81
N PHE A 343 -4.97 7.55 4.18
CA PHE A 343 -4.69 6.40 3.32
C PHE A 343 -4.16 6.82 1.94
N LEU A 344 -4.77 7.84 1.32
CA LEU A 344 -4.32 8.36 0.03
C LEU A 344 -2.98 9.08 0.15
N LYS A 345 -2.73 9.76 1.27
CA LYS A 345 -1.45 10.40 1.57
C LYS A 345 -0.33 9.37 1.81
N PHE A 346 -0.66 8.27 2.47
CA PHE A 346 0.25 7.16 2.64
C PHE A 346 0.60 6.51 1.29
N ALA A 347 -0.40 6.28 0.44
CA ALA A 347 -0.22 5.81 -0.93
C ALA A 347 0.67 6.74 -1.76
N GLU A 348 0.44 8.05 -1.71
CA GLU A 348 1.26 9.04 -2.42
C GLU A 348 2.73 8.98 -2.04
N ARG A 349 3.01 8.83 -0.74
CA ARG A 349 4.38 8.89 -0.28
C ARG A 349 5.20 7.70 -0.73
N ILE A 350 4.61 6.52 -0.82
CA ILE A 350 5.31 5.33 -1.30
C ILE A 350 5.39 5.29 -2.83
N VAL A 351 4.37 5.81 -3.53
CA VAL A 351 4.44 6.05 -4.98
C VAL A 351 5.58 7.01 -5.33
N LEU A 352 5.74 8.11 -4.56
CA LEU A 352 6.81 9.10 -4.76
C LEU A 352 8.20 8.57 -4.35
N PHE A 353 8.31 7.76 -3.30
CA PHE A 353 9.60 7.18 -2.87
C PHE A 353 10.21 6.23 -3.93
N LYS A 354 9.37 5.56 -4.73
CA LYS A 354 9.82 4.75 -5.88
C LYS A 354 10.16 5.58 -7.14
N SER A 355 9.79 6.86 -7.16
CA SER A 355 10.13 7.79 -8.25
C SER A 355 11.53 8.38 -8.11
N THR A 356 12.00 8.57 -6.87
CA THR A 356 13.28 9.25 -6.58
C THR A 356 14.46 8.31 -6.42
N ALA A 357 14.27 6.99 -6.30
CA ALA A 357 15.33 6.00 -6.24
C ALA A 357 15.98 5.67 -7.62
N LYS A 358 15.89 6.60 -8.58
CA LYS A 358 16.41 6.43 -9.95
C LYS A 358 17.45 7.49 -10.36
N ASN A 359 18.07 8.14 -9.38
CA ASN A 359 19.26 8.96 -9.57
C ASN A 359 20.43 8.38 -8.79
#